data_AF-A0A4W4H3L5-F1
#
_entry.id   AF-A0A4W4H3L5-F1
#
_cell.length_a   1.000
_cell.length_b   1.000
_cell.length_c   1.000
_cell.angle_alpha   90.00
_cell.angle_beta   90.00
_cell.angle_gamma   90.00
#
_symmetry.space_group_name_H-M   'P 1'
#
loop_
_entity.id
_entity.type
_entity.pdbx_description
1 polymer ?
#
loop_
_entity_poly.entity_id
_entity_poly.type
_entity_poly.pdbx_seq_one_letter_code
_entity_poly.pdbx_strand_id
1 'polypeptide(L)'
;FTRHVERIFRESPRLPARLAQKLYYLRLNKFERELSHMVLQEVSSMQENLEVEKTCRQTVEAFATKLNRQNRSLKRKSMLYMAHLGADVIANINLDDEDEEDQKEEEPGTCSSSHCQRVITELKDKFELVLEEKKNLIINLEATKDQLRQTREELLREKHDNTVLIAETLQQKKLLGKYNRVSHYAVVEYEELQADLVLEKDLRAEAEKFAQEMLVEQKKLKRQSQAVLQSVCPSEALQNALREITTLTHTLETERLEHQKQVKYLETELQGSEMQKQLAALERNILVLEEERRECLEKCSRAETEAKDLRFTGTHINPHTSKKLQQVSNPVPTPPPPPPPPPPPPPSLSVNPLSICVCVCVCVCVCVCVCVCVCVCVCLVPDVRQQAVTEMMERIKKGIQLRPVGQTGNRTKPAQKPPPESAIQELRGILSSVKRPSPCSSPGRPSSPEPVSELQRVLQKRRGAAETAHNSELHTLELHTL
;
A
#
# COMPACT_ATOMS: atom_id res chain seq x y z
N PHE A 1 42.54 -8.11 -32.69
CA PHE A 1 41.19 -7.94 -32.12
C PHE A 1 41.17 -6.90 -31.02
N THR A 2 42.02 -7.02 -29.99
CA THR A 2 42.19 -6.04 -28.90
C THR A 2 42.49 -4.62 -29.41
N ARG A 3 43.40 -4.47 -30.39
CA ARG A 3 43.66 -3.17 -31.05
C ARG A 3 42.51 -2.65 -31.92
N HIS A 4 41.55 -3.48 -32.30
CA HIS A 4 40.38 -3.09 -33.10
C HIS A 4 39.21 -2.71 -32.20
N VAL A 5 39.04 -3.40 -31.07
CA VAL A 5 38.11 -3.04 -29.99
C VAL A 5 38.56 -1.77 -29.28
N GLU A 6 39.86 -1.61 -28.99
CA GLU A 6 40.43 -0.35 -28.49
C GLU A 6 40.31 0.79 -29.50
N ARG A 7 40.34 0.48 -30.80
CA ARG A 7 40.13 1.46 -31.87
C ARG A 7 38.65 1.86 -31.96
N ILE A 8 37.71 0.94 -31.85
CA ILE A 8 36.26 1.24 -31.79
C ILE A 8 35.91 2.03 -30.52
N PHE A 9 36.53 1.72 -29.37
CA PHE A 9 36.37 2.48 -28.13
C PHE A 9 37.06 3.85 -28.17
N ARG A 10 38.21 4.01 -28.87
CA ARG A 10 38.87 5.31 -29.12
C ARG A 10 38.17 6.16 -30.16
N GLU A 11 37.60 5.56 -31.20
CA GLU A 11 36.95 6.25 -32.32
C GLU A 11 35.49 6.63 -32.02
N SER A 12 34.88 6.06 -30.98
CA SER A 12 33.54 6.44 -30.51
C SER A 12 33.52 6.92 -29.05
N PRO A 13 34.13 8.08 -28.72
CA PRO A 13 34.00 8.72 -27.41
C PRO A 13 32.54 9.14 -27.08
N ARG A 14 31.63 9.03 -28.05
CA ARG A 14 30.21 9.39 -27.92
C ARG A 14 29.30 8.25 -27.47
N LEU A 15 29.75 6.99 -27.48
CA LEU A 15 28.92 5.82 -27.12
C LEU A 15 28.60 5.76 -25.60
N PRO A 16 29.59 5.91 -24.70
CA PRO A 16 29.34 6.01 -23.26
C PRO A 16 28.50 7.24 -22.91
N ALA A 17 28.78 8.37 -23.56
CA ALA A 17 28.03 9.62 -23.37
C ALA A 17 26.56 9.49 -23.82
N ARG A 18 26.30 8.80 -24.93
CA ARG A 18 24.93 8.52 -25.42
C ARG A 18 24.17 7.58 -24.48
N LEU A 19 24.83 6.55 -23.93
CA LEU A 19 24.21 5.65 -22.94
C LEU A 19 23.90 6.37 -21.63
N ALA A 20 24.84 7.18 -21.12
CA ALA A 20 24.62 8.02 -19.94
C ALA A 20 23.48 9.02 -20.15
N GLN A 21 23.41 9.65 -21.34
CA GLN A 21 22.32 10.57 -21.69
C GLN A 21 20.97 9.85 -21.80
N LYS A 22 20.94 8.62 -22.34
CA LYS A 22 19.72 7.81 -22.43
C LYS A 22 19.23 7.35 -21.05
N LEU A 23 20.15 6.94 -20.17
CA LEU A 23 19.85 6.59 -18.78
C LEU A 23 19.36 7.80 -17.98
N TYR A 24 19.97 8.97 -18.17
CA TYR A 24 19.51 10.22 -17.56
C TYR A 24 18.08 10.57 -17.99
N TYR A 25 17.77 10.51 -19.29
CA TYR A 25 16.41 10.74 -19.79
C TYR A 25 15.40 9.71 -19.27
N LEU A 26 15.79 8.43 -19.13
CA LEU A 26 14.94 7.41 -18.54
C LEU A 26 14.64 7.69 -17.05
N ARG A 27 15.67 8.10 -16.29
CA ARG A 27 15.52 8.46 -14.87
C ARG A 27 14.66 9.70 -14.70
N LEU A 28 14.84 10.69 -15.56
CA LEU A 28 14.04 11.92 -15.57
C LEU A 28 12.56 11.63 -15.88
N ASN A 29 12.28 10.83 -16.92
CA ASN A 29 10.91 10.43 -17.26
C ASN A 29 10.25 9.59 -16.15
N LYS A 30 11.01 8.74 -15.46
CA LYS A 30 10.50 7.97 -14.32
C LYS A 30 10.12 8.90 -13.17
N PHE A 31 11.01 9.85 -12.84
CA PHE A 31 10.77 10.84 -11.79
C PHE A 31 9.60 11.77 -12.13
N GLU A 32 9.49 12.22 -13.38
CA GLU A 32 8.40 13.06 -13.86
C GLU A 32 7.05 12.32 -13.81
N ARG A 33 7.01 11.03 -14.13
CA ARG A 33 5.80 10.19 -13.96
C ARG A 33 5.43 9.98 -12.50
N GLU A 34 6.41 9.70 -11.63
CA GLU A 34 6.17 9.49 -10.21
C GLU A 34 5.65 10.77 -9.53
N LEU A 35 6.25 11.92 -9.84
CA LEU A 35 5.77 13.23 -9.39
C LEU A 35 4.38 13.55 -9.93
N SER A 36 4.14 13.35 -11.23
CA SER A 36 2.83 13.60 -11.84
C SER A 36 1.75 12.70 -11.21
N HIS A 37 2.06 11.43 -10.96
CA HIS A 37 1.15 10.51 -10.28
C HIS A 37 0.84 10.95 -8.84
N MET A 38 1.86 11.36 -8.07
CA MET A 38 1.65 11.88 -6.71
C MET A 38 0.77 13.13 -6.70
N VAL A 39 1.02 14.08 -7.59
CA VAL A 39 0.23 15.32 -7.69
C VAL A 39 -1.22 15.00 -8.08
N LEU A 40 -1.44 14.10 -9.04
CA LEU A 40 -2.79 13.68 -9.43
C LEU A 40 -3.52 12.99 -8.28
N GLN A 41 -2.83 12.16 -7.51
CA GLN A 41 -3.40 11.49 -6.34
C GLN A 41 -3.76 12.48 -5.23
N GLU A 42 -2.91 13.48 -4.98
CA GLU A 42 -3.17 14.52 -3.98
C GLU A 42 -4.33 15.42 -4.40
N VAL A 43 -4.40 15.83 -5.67
CA VAL A 43 -5.55 16.58 -6.22
C VAL A 43 -6.84 15.76 -6.12
N SER A 44 -6.80 14.47 -6.44
CA SER A 44 -7.96 13.58 -6.31
C SER A 44 -8.42 13.46 -4.85
N SER A 45 -7.48 13.34 -3.90
CA SER A 45 -7.81 13.29 -2.47
C SER A 45 -8.40 14.61 -1.97
N MET A 46 -7.87 15.76 -2.43
CA MET A 46 -8.45 17.07 -2.11
C MET A 46 -9.86 17.24 -2.68
N GLN A 47 -10.11 16.76 -3.90
CA GLN A 47 -11.45 16.79 -4.50
C GLN A 47 -12.46 15.93 -3.72
N GLU A 48 -12.07 14.73 -3.32
CA GLU A 48 -12.92 13.86 -2.49
C GLU A 48 -13.24 14.50 -1.13
N ASN A 49 -12.25 15.08 -0.46
CA ASN A 49 -12.45 15.79 0.81
C ASN A 49 -13.40 16.99 0.66
N LEU A 50 -13.27 17.75 -0.44
CA LEU A 50 -14.15 18.88 -0.73
C LEU A 50 -15.59 18.43 -0.99
N GLU A 51 -15.81 17.29 -1.64
CA GLU A 51 -17.15 16.72 -1.85
C GLU A 51 -17.78 16.26 -0.53
N VAL A 52 -17.00 15.61 0.34
CA VAL A 52 -17.44 15.23 1.69
C VAL A 52 -17.82 16.47 2.52
N GLU A 53 -17.01 17.53 2.47
CA GLU A 53 -17.30 18.76 3.20
C GLU A 53 -18.57 19.45 2.68
N LYS A 54 -18.74 19.54 1.35
CA LYS A 54 -19.95 20.10 0.72
C LYS A 54 -21.20 19.34 1.12
N THR A 55 -21.18 18.01 1.06
CA THR A 55 -22.33 17.16 1.41
C THR A 55 -22.65 17.24 2.90
N CYS A 56 -21.64 17.27 3.77
CA CYS A 56 -21.81 17.48 5.21
C CYS A 56 -22.47 18.84 5.50
N ARG A 57 -21.96 19.92 4.90
CA ARG A 57 -22.53 21.28 5.05
C ARG A 57 -23.99 21.34 4.60
N GLN A 58 -24.30 20.81 3.42
CA GLN A 58 -25.68 20.77 2.90
C GLN A 58 -26.63 20.01 3.84
N THR A 59 -26.16 18.90 4.41
CA THR A 59 -26.93 18.11 5.37
C THR A 59 -27.21 18.88 6.65
N VAL A 60 -26.20 19.60 7.18
CA VAL A 60 -26.35 20.44 8.38
C VAL A 60 -27.29 21.62 8.13
N GLU A 61 -27.19 22.29 6.97
CA GLU A 61 -28.09 23.38 6.59
C GLU A 61 -29.54 22.90 6.44
N ALA A 62 -29.76 21.74 5.82
CA ALA A 62 -31.08 21.12 5.70
C ALA A 62 -31.65 20.73 7.09
N PHE A 63 -30.82 20.23 7.99
CA PHE A 63 -31.23 19.91 9.35
C PHE A 63 -31.59 21.16 10.16
N ALA A 64 -30.76 22.21 10.09
CA ALA A 64 -31.00 23.48 10.76
C ALA A 64 -32.30 24.16 10.30
N THR A 65 -32.60 24.13 9.00
CA THR A 65 -33.85 24.67 8.47
C THR A 65 -35.08 23.87 8.92
N LYS A 66 -34.97 22.53 8.99
CA LYS A 66 -36.02 21.66 9.53
C LYS A 66 -36.28 21.94 11.02
N LEU A 67 -35.23 22.05 11.83
CA LEU A 67 -35.31 22.37 13.26
C LEU A 67 -35.97 23.75 13.48
N ASN A 68 -35.60 24.76 12.69
CA ASN A 68 -36.19 26.09 12.76
C ASN A 68 -37.69 26.09 12.40
N ARG A 69 -38.11 25.31 11.40
CA ARG A 69 -39.53 25.14 11.06
C ARG A 69 -40.30 24.47 12.20
N GLN A 70 -39.73 23.43 12.81
CA GLN A 70 -40.32 22.74 13.96
C GLN A 70 -40.43 23.66 15.18
N ASN A 71 -39.39 24.41 15.52
CA ASN A 71 -39.41 25.39 16.60
C ASN A 71 -40.44 26.51 16.38
N ARG A 72 -40.57 27.02 15.15
CA ARG A 72 -41.65 27.98 14.82
C ARG A 72 -43.05 27.36 14.97
N SER A 73 -43.21 26.09 14.60
CA SER A 73 -44.47 25.36 14.78
C SER A 73 -44.80 25.17 16.26
N LEU A 74 -43.83 24.69 17.05
CA LEU A 74 -43.95 24.51 18.50
C LEU A 74 -44.22 25.83 19.21
N LYS A 75 -43.53 26.91 18.84
CA LYS A 75 -43.78 28.25 19.40
C LYS A 75 -45.19 28.74 19.11
N ARG A 76 -45.72 28.49 17.91
CA ARG A 76 -47.12 28.81 17.57
C ARG A 76 -48.13 27.98 18.36
N LYS A 77 -47.89 26.66 18.50
CA LYS A 77 -48.73 25.78 19.31
C LYS A 77 -48.69 26.17 20.78
N SER A 78 -47.50 26.40 21.34
CA SER A 78 -47.30 26.87 22.71
C SER A 78 -48.02 28.20 22.95
N MET A 79 -47.91 29.16 22.04
CA MET A 79 -48.65 30.43 22.12
C MET A 79 -50.17 30.23 22.08
N LEU A 80 -50.67 29.29 21.27
CA LEU A 80 -52.10 28.97 21.21
C LEU A 80 -52.61 28.34 22.53
N TYR A 81 -51.84 27.41 23.10
CA TYR A 81 -52.16 26.81 24.41
C TYR A 81 -52.10 27.86 25.52
N MET A 82 -51.06 28.70 25.55
CA MET A 82 -50.94 29.81 26.52
C MET A 82 -52.06 30.84 26.37
N ALA A 83 -52.67 31.00 25.19
CA ALA A 83 -53.82 31.87 24.98
C ALA A 83 -55.16 31.25 25.39
N HIS A 84 -55.24 29.91 25.51
CA HIS A 84 -56.42 29.17 25.98
C HIS A 84 -56.40 28.91 27.49
N LEU A 85 -55.24 29.07 28.13
CA LEU A 85 -55.08 29.00 29.58
C LEU A 85 -55.38 30.39 30.16
N GLY A 86 -56.42 30.50 30.99
CA GLY A 86 -56.73 31.72 31.73
C GLY A 86 -55.59 32.11 32.67
N ALA A 87 -55.49 33.39 33.05
CA ALA A 87 -54.44 33.90 33.93
C ALA A 87 -54.29 33.10 35.24
N ASP A 88 -55.39 32.51 35.71
CA ASP A 88 -55.46 31.68 36.93
C ASP A 88 -54.79 30.30 36.76
N VAL A 89 -54.77 29.73 35.55
CA VAL A 89 -54.13 28.42 35.30
C VAL A 89 -52.61 28.55 35.16
N ILE A 90 -52.12 29.73 34.77
CA ILE A 90 -50.69 30.04 34.69
C ILE A 90 -50.09 30.24 36.09
N ALA A 91 -50.88 30.72 37.06
CA ALA A 91 -50.48 30.86 38.46
C ALA A 91 -50.42 29.51 39.22
N ASN A 92 -51.17 28.50 38.78
CA ASN A 92 -51.29 27.21 39.47
C ASN A 92 -50.30 26.13 39.00
N ILE A 93 -49.34 26.46 38.13
CA ILE A 93 -48.20 25.56 37.86
C ILE A 93 -47.11 25.86 38.90
N ASN A 94 -47.45 25.61 40.16
CA ASN A 94 -46.47 25.45 41.22
C ASN A 94 -46.12 23.96 41.26
N LEU A 95 -44.88 23.63 40.90
CA LEU A 95 -44.31 22.32 41.14
C LEU A 95 -43.81 22.32 42.58
N ASP A 96 -44.69 22.04 43.53
CA ASP A 96 -44.32 21.49 44.84
C ASP A 96 -45.56 20.83 45.46
N ASP A 97 -45.29 19.68 46.07
CA ASP A 97 -46.21 18.71 46.63
C ASP A 97 -47.22 19.32 47.62
N GLU A 98 -48.43 18.75 47.66
CA GLU A 98 -49.06 18.16 48.87
C GLU A 98 -50.55 17.87 48.62
N ASP A 99 -50.90 16.60 48.88
CA ASP A 99 -52.15 16.09 49.45
C ASP A 99 -53.50 16.48 48.80
N GLU A 100 -54.04 15.57 47.99
CA GLU A 100 -55.49 15.50 47.75
C GLU A 100 -56.13 14.58 48.80
N GLU A 101 -56.89 15.22 49.68
CA GLU A 101 -57.76 14.63 50.68
C GLU A 101 -58.87 13.77 50.05
N ASP A 102 -59.08 12.58 50.60
CA ASP A 102 -60.26 11.74 50.36
C ASP A 102 -61.55 12.51 50.71
N GLN A 103 -62.29 12.95 49.68
CA GLN A 103 -63.66 13.45 49.83
C GLN A 103 -64.69 12.41 49.37
N LYS A 104 -65.25 11.75 50.39
CA LYS A 104 -66.61 11.21 50.53
C LYS A 104 -67.41 10.90 49.26
N GLU A 105 -67.70 9.61 49.11
CA GLU A 105 -68.78 9.06 48.31
C GLU A 105 -70.14 9.70 48.68
N GLU A 106 -70.77 10.39 47.73
CA GLU A 106 -72.21 10.72 47.79
C GLU A 106 -73.00 9.64 47.05
N GLU A 107 -74.05 9.11 47.73
CA GLU A 107 -75.00 8.14 47.18
C GLU A 107 -75.79 8.70 45.97
N PRO A 108 -76.07 7.88 44.95
CA PRO A 108 -76.86 8.32 43.80
C PRO A 108 -78.36 8.34 44.12
N GLY A 109 -78.94 9.54 44.13
CA GLY A 109 -80.39 9.75 44.07
C GLY A 109 -81.00 9.09 42.83
N THR A 110 -81.90 8.13 43.05
CA THR A 110 -82.57 7.37 41.97
C THR A 110 -83.58 8.24 41.23
N CYS A 111 -83.34 8.47 39.93
CA CYS A 111 -84.20 9.23 39.03
C CYS A 111 -85.38 8.37 38.52
N SER A 112 -86.60 8.56 39.03
CA SER A 112 -87.79 7.70 38.74
C SER A 112 -88.40 7.83 37.33
N SER A 113 -87.72 8.47 36.38
CA SER A 113 -88.19 8.61 34.99
C SER A 113 -87.66 7.46 34.13
N SER A 114 -88.56 6.72 33.47
CA SER A 114 -88.21 5.59 32.58
C SER A 114 -87.32 5.98 31.39
N HIS A 115 -87.29 7.26 31.03
CA HIS A 115 -86.37 7.81 30.05
C HIS A 115 -84.97 8.03 30.65
N CYS A 116 -84.89 8.57 31.86
CA CYS A 116 -83.66 8.77 32.62
C CYS A 116 -82.93 7.43 32.86
N GLN A 117 -83.68 6.39 33.26
CA GLN A 117 -83.11 5.06 33.49
C GLN A 117 -82.52 4.43 32.21
N ARG A 118 -83.18 4.59 31.05
CA ARG A 118 -82.67 4.10 29.76
C ARG A 118 -81.39 4.81 29.32
N VAL A 119 -81.33 6.13 29.48
CA VAL A 119 -80.13 6.90 29.14
C VAL A 119 -78.97 6.53 30.07
N ILE A 120 -79.23 6.31 31.36
CA ILE A 120 -78.21 5.85 32.31
C ILE A 120 -77.69 4.47 31.92
N THR A 121 -78.54 3.52 31.51
CA THR A 121 -78.09 2.20 31.05
C THR A 121 -77.29 2.28 29.76
N GLU A 122 -77.72 3.07 28.77
CA GLU A 122 -76.98 3.25 27.52
C GLU A 122 -75.60 3.90 27.75
N LEU A 123 -75.49 4.85 28.68
CA LEU A 123 -74.23 5.46 29.05
C LEU A 123 -73.31 4.48 29.80
N LYS A 124 -73.87 3.61 30.64
CA LYS A 124 -73.11 2.54 31.31
C LYS A 124 -72.54 1.54 30.30
N ASP A 125 -73.35 1.09 29.34
CA ASP A 125 -72.91 0.15 28.31
C ASP A 125 -71.81 0.77 27.42
N LYS A 126 -71.97 2.05 27.05
CA LYS A 126 -70.93 2.80 26.32
C LYS A 126 -69.67 2.98 27.14
N PHE A 127 -69.78 3.26 28.43
CA PHE A 127 -68.64 3.39 29.33
C PHE A 127 -67.89 2.07 29.48
N GLU A 128 -68.60 0.95 29.61
CA GLU A 128 -68.01 -0.38 29.70
C GLU A 128 -67.30 -0.77 28.39
N LEU A 129 -67.90 -0.46 27.24
CA LEU A 129 -67.27 -0.65 25.93
C LEU A 129 -65.99 0.17 25.77
N VAL A 130 -66.01 1.45 26.16
CA VAL A 130 -64.83 2.33 26.14
C VAL A 130 -63.75 1.85 27.11
N LEU A 131 -64.13 1.30 28.27
CA LEU A 131 -63.18 0.70 29.21
C LEU A 131 -62.49 -0.53 28.61
N GLU A 132 -63.22 -1.38 27.89
CA GLU A 132 -62.66 -2.55 27.25
C GLU A 132 -61.76 -2.17 26.06
N GLU A 133 -62.15 -1.18 25.26
CA GLU A 133 -61.29 -0.57 24.24
C GLU A 133 -60.01 0.02 24.84
N LYS A 134 -60.11 0.74 25.97
CA LYS A 134 -58.95 1.27 26.70
C LYS A 134 -57.99 0.16 27.14
N LYS A 135 -58.49 -0.94 27.71
CA LYS A 135 -57.65 -2.09 28.10
C LYS A 135 -56.94 -2.70 26.89
N ASN A 136 -57.66 -2.91 25.78
CA ASN A 136 -57.08 -3.41 24.54
C ASN A 136 -56.00 -2.48 23.98
N LEU A 137 -56.21 -1.17 24.03
CA LEU A 137 -55.21 -0.17 23.61
C LEU A 137 -53.97 -0.17 24.52
N ILE A 138 -54.13 -0.39 25.82
CA ILE A 138 -52.99 -0.50 26.76
C ILE A 138 -52.14 -1.73 26.41
N ILE A 139 -52.76 -2.88 26.20
CA ILE A 139 -52.07 -4.12 25.81
C ILE A 139 -51.32 -3.93 24.48
N ASN A 140 -51.97 -3.32 23.49
CA ASN A 140 -51.34 -3.02 22.20
C ASN A 140 -50.16 -2.03 22.33
N LEU A 141 -50.28 -1.03 23.21
CA LEU A 141 -49.23 -0.08 23.50
C LEU A 141 -48.02 -0.75 24.16
N GLU A 142 -48.24 -1.67 25.09
CA GLU A 142 -47.18 -2.45 25.73
C GLU A 142 -46.50 -3.38 24.74
N ALA A 143 -47.26 -4.10 23.91
CA ALA A 143 -46.70 -4.95 22.86
C ALA A 143 -45.83 -4.17 21.86
N THR A 144 -46.28 -2.98 21.43
CA THR A 144 -45.50 -2.12 20.52
C THR A 144 -44.26 -1.52 21.19
N LYS A 145 -44.32 -1.19 22.49
CA LYS A 145 -43.13 -0.79 23.26
C LYS A 145 -42.10 -1.90 23.36
N ASP A 146 -42.53 -3.14 23.56
CA ASP A 146 -41.63 -4.30 23.62
C ASP A 146 -40.97 -4.60 22.28
N GLN A 147 -41.74 -4.54 21.18
CA GLN A 147 -41.19 -4.63 19.83
C GLN A 147 -40.15 -3.54 19.57
N LEU A 148 -40.44 -2.28 19.93
CA LEU A 148 -39.50 -1.18 19.77
C LEU A 148 -38.20 -1.39 20.56
N ARG A 149 -38.31 -1.94 21.77
CA ARG A 149 -37.14 -2.28 22.61
C ARG A 149 -36.29 -3.34 21.93
N GLN A 150 -36.91 -4.42 21.45
CA GLN A 150 -36.21 -5.51 20.76
C GLN A 150 -35.50 -5.03 19.49
N THR A 151 -36.20 -4.28 18.63
CA THR A 151 -35.60 -3.71 17.41
C THR A 151 -34.44 -2.77 17.73
N ARG A 152 -34.52 -2.01 18.83
CA ARG A 152 -33.43 -1.13 19.28
C ARG A 152 -32.21 -1.93 19.72
N GLU A 153 -32.38 -3.04 20.44
CA GLU A 153 -31.29 -3.92 20.85
C GLU A 153 -30.64 -4.61 19.64
N GLU A 154 -31.44 -5.10 18.69
CA GLU A 154 -30.96 -5.67 17.44
C GLU A 154 -30.16 -4.64 16.62
N LEU A 155 -30.64 -3.41 16.51
CA LEU A 155 -29.92 -2.33 15.85
C LEU A 155 -28.58 -2.02 16.53
N LEU A 156 -28.51 -2.08 17.86
CA LEU A 156 -27.26 -1.85 18.59
C LEU A 156 -26.26 -2.99 18.36
N ARG A 157 -26.72 -4.25 18.34
CA ARG A 157 -25.89 -5.40 17.98
C ARG A 157 -25.35 -5.26 16.56
N GLU A 158 -26.21 -4.99 15.59
CA GLU A 158 -25.81 -4.82 14.19
C GLU A 158 -24.81 -3.67 14.01
N LYS A 159 -24.99 -2.55 14.74
CA LYS A 159 -24.01 -1.45 14.73
C LYS A 159 -22.65 -1.86 15.29
N HIS A 160 -22.63 -2.67 16.35
CA HIS A 160 -21.40 -3.19 16.91
C HIS A 160 -20.70 -4.11 15.91
N ASP A 161 -21.43 -5.08 15.34
CA ASP A 161 -20.89 -6.03 14.37
C ASP A 161 -20.36 -5.32 13.12
N ASN A 162 -21.08 -4.31 12.62
CA ASN A 162 -20.63 -3.48 11.49
C ASN A 162 -19.31 -2.76 11.82
N THR A 163 -19.17 -2.24 13.04
CA THR A 163 -17.92 -1.59 13.49
C THR A 163 -16.75 -2.56 13.50
N VAL A 164 -16.96 -3.79 14.01
CA VAL A 164 -15.95 -4.85 14.00
C VAL A 164 -15.56 -5.23 12.57
N LEU A 165 -16.54 -5.43 11.69
CA LEU A 165 -16.30 -5.76 10.28
C LEU A 165 -15.53 -4.66 9.54
N ILE A 166 -15.81 -3.39 9.80
CA ILE A 166 -15.04 -2.27 9.25
C ILE A 166 -13.59 -2.35 9.73
N ALA A 167 -13.36 -2.60 11.01
CA ALA A 167 -12.02 -2.71 11.57
C ALA A 167 -11.24 -3.88 10.95
N GLU A 168 -11.86 -5.06 10.80
CA GLU A 168 -11.27 -6.22 10.13
C GLU A 168 -10.97 -5.94 8.66
N THR A 169 -11.89 -5.30 7.93
CA THR A 169 -11.70 -4.92 6.53
C THR A 169 -10.50 -3.99 6.37
N LEU A 170 -10.32 -3.03 7.28
CA LEU A 170 -9.16 -2.15 7.30
C LEU A 170 -7.85 -2.91 7.57
N GLN A 171 -7.86 -3.89 8.48
CA GLN A 171 -6.70 -4.74 8.73
C GLN A 171 -6.35 -5.59 7.51
N GLN A 172 -7.34 -6.21 6.87
CA GLN A 172 -7.15 -6.99 5.64
C GLN A 172 -6.61 -6.12 4.51
N LYS A 173 -7.11 -4.90 4.33
CA LYS A 173 -6.60 -3.94 3.33
C LYS A 173 -5.13 -3.57 3.59
N LYS A 174 -4.74 -3.36 4.85
CA LYS A 174 -3.33 -3.13 5.22
C LYS A 174 -2.45 -4.34 4.90
N LEU A 175 -2.94 -5.55 5.21
CA LEU A 175 -2.22 -6.78 4.92
C LEU A 175 -2.06 -6.99 3.41
N LEU A 176 -3.12 -6.77 2.63
CA LEU A 176 -3.09 -6.83 1.18
C LEU A 176 -2.10 -5.83 0.59
N GLY A 177 -2.00 -4.62 1.16
CA GLY A 177 -0.98 -3.64 0.78
C GLY A 177 0.45 -4.17 0.96
N LYS A 178 0.73 -4.89 2.05
CA LYS A 178 2.04 -5.54 2.27
C LYS A 178 2.30 -6.64 1.23
N TYR A 179 1.33 -7.51 0.98
CA TYR A 179 1.45 -8.56 -0.04
C TYR A 179 1.67 -7.97 -1.43
N ASN A 180 0.90 -6.96 -1.83
CA ASN A 180 1.07 -6.31 -3.12
C ASN A 180 2.46 -5.69 -3.29
N ARG A 181 3.01 -5.09 -2.23
CA ARG A 181 4.37 -4.54 -2.25
C ARG A 181 5.42 -5.64 -2.46
N VAL A 182 5.33 -6.74 -1.72
CA VAL A 182 6.25 -7.88 -1.87
C VAL A 182 6.10 -8.51 -3.26
N SER A 183 4.86 -8.72 -3.73
CA SER A 183 4.59 -9.24 -5.08
C SER A 183 5.17 -8.33 -6.16
N HIS A 184 5.09 -7.01 -5.99
CA HIS A 184 5.68 -6.07 -6.94
C HIS A 184 7.21 -6.18 -6.98
N TYR A 185 7.87 -6.21 -5.81
CA TYR A 185 9.33 -6.41 -5.76
C TYR A 185 9.75 -7.73 -6.39
N ALA A 186 9.03 -8.83 -6.10
CA ALA A 186 9.33 -10.13 -6.69
C ALA A 186 9.20 -10.13 -8.23
N VAL A 187 8.22 -9.41 -8.78
CA VAL A 187 8.07 -9.27 -10.23
C VAL A 187 9.23 -8.45 -10.82
N VAL A 188 9.60 -7.34 -10.19
CA VAL A 188 10.72 -6.51 -10.64
C VAL A 188 12.03 -7.29 -10.62
N GLU A 189 12.34 -7.97 -9.51
CA GLU A 189 13.53 -8.82 -9.40
C GLU A 189 13.54 -9.91 -10.48
N TYR A 190 12.40 -10.57 -10.71
CA TYR A 190 12.29 -11.57 -11.76
C TYR A 190 12.52 -10.99 -13.17
N GLU A 191 11.99 -9.81 -13.46
CA GLU A 191 12.20 -9.13 -14.74
C GLU A 191 13.66 -8.73 -14.93
N GLU A 192 14.34 -8.26 -13.89
CA GLU A 192 15.78 -7.95 -13.90
C GLU A 192 16.62 -9.20 -14.15
N LEU A 193 16.40 -10.28 -13.39
CA LEU A 193 17.07 -11.56 -13.60
C LEU A 193 16.83 -12.12 -15.01
N GLN A 194 15.62 -11.96 -15.53
CA GLN A 194 15.28 -12.39 -16.89
C GLN A 194 16.04 -11.59 -17.95
N ALA A 195 16.22 -10.28 -17.74
CA ALA A 195 17.01 -9.43 -18.63
C ALA A 195 18.50 -9.82 -18.59
N ASP A 196 19.06 -10.05 -17.40
CA ASP A 196 20.44 -10.48 -17.21
C ASP A 196 20.71 -11.84 -17.89
N LEU A 197 19.78 -12.79 -17.77
CA LEU A 197 19.88 -14.09 -18.41
C LEU A 197 19.90 -13.99 -19.94
N VAL A 198 19.10 -13.09 -20.52
CA VAL A 198 19.08 -12.86 -21.97
C VAL A 198 20.42 -12.28 -22.41
N LEU A 199 20.92 -11.28 -21.71
CA LEU A 199 22.22 -10.67 -21.98
C LEU A 199 23.36 -11.69 -21.89
N GLU A 200 23.37 -12.54 -20.86
CA GLU A 200 24.38 -13.60 -20.70
C GLU A 200 24.35 -14.58 -21.89
N LYS A 201 23.16 -14.97 -22.35
CA LYS A 201 23.01 -15.86 -23.52
C LYS A 201 23.57 -15.22 -24.79
N ASP A 202 23.28 -13.95 -25.02
CA ASP A 202 23.77 -13.23 -26.19
C ASP A 202 25.29 -13.11 -26.16
N LEU A 203 25.87 -12.72 -25.01
CA LEU A 203 27.31 -12.65 -24.82
C LEU A 203 27.99 -14.01 -24.99
N ARG A 204 27.37 -15.09 -24.50
CA ARG A 204 27.87 -16.45 -24.68
C ARG A 204 27.89 -16.85 -26.15
N ALA A 205 26.82 -16.56 -26.89
CA ALA A 205 26.74 -16.85 -28.31
C ALA A 205 27.81 -16.07 -29.10
N GLU A 206 28.03 -14.80 -28.76
CA GLU A 206 29.08 -13.98 -29.38
C GLU A 206 30.48 -14.51 -29.05
N ALA A 207 30.73 -14.92 -27.81
CA ALA A 207 32.00 -15.53 -27.41
C ALA A 207 32.26 -16.86 -28.13
N GLU A 208 31.24 -17.71 -28.29
CA GLU A 208 31.34 -18.96 -29.05
C GLU A 208 31.64 -18.71 -30.53
N LYS A 209 30.97 -17.73 -31.16
CA LYS A 209 31.26 -17.31 -32.53
C LYS A 209 32.71 -16.82 -32.67
N PHE A 210 33.15 -15.96 -31.76
CA PHE A 210 34.52 -15.45 -31.75
C PHE A 210 35.55 -16.58 -31.59
N ALA A 211 35.30 -17.55 -30.71
CA ALA A 211 36.17 -18.71 -30.51
C ALA A 211 36.26 -19.58 -31.78
N GLN A 212 35.15 -19.77 -32.49
CA GLN A 212 35.14 -20.50 -33.77
C GLN A 212 35.97 -19.77 -34.84
N GLU A 213 35.78 -18.47 -35.01
CA GLU A 213 36.55 -17.65 -35.96
C GLU A 213 38.06 -17.70 -35.65
N MET A 214 38.43 -17.53 -34.39
CA MET A 214 39.80 -17.67 -33.90
C MET A 214 40.41 -19.02 -34.23
N LEU A 215 39.66 -20.11 -34.03
CA LEU A 215 40.13 -21.47 -34.30
C LEU A 215 40.28 -21.73 -35.81
N VAL A 216 39.41 -21.17 -36.63
CA VAL A 216 39.52 -21.22 -38.10
C VAL A 216 40.78 -20.48 -38.55
N GLU A 217 41.02 -19.26 -38.08
CA GLU A 217 42.22 -18.48 -38.41
C GLU A 217 43.49 -19.16 -37.88
N GLN A 218 43.48 -19.72 -36.67
CA GLN A 218 44.63 -20.47 -36.15
C GLN A 218 44.93 -21.70 -37.02
N LYS A 219 43.91 -22.44 -37.45
CA LYS A 219 44.09 -23.58 -38.38
C LYS A 219 44.63 -23.14 -39.73
N LYS A 220 44.16 -22.01 -40.26
CA LYS A 220 44.65 -21.41 -41.52
C LYS A 220 46.12 -21.01 -41.40
N LEU A 221 46.49 -20.29 -40.35
CA LEU A 221 47.88 -19.91 -40.05
C LEU A 221 48.77 -21.13 -39.86
N LYS A 222 48.32 -22.16 -39.13
CA LYS A 222 49.07 -23.43 -39.00
C LYS A 222 49.30 -24.10 -40.35
N ARG A 223 48.29 -24.16 -41.22
CA ARG A 223 48.44 -24.72 -42.58
C ARG A 223 49.41 -23.90 -43.42
N GLN A 224 49.33 -22.57 -43.38
CA GLN A 224 50.26 -21.68 -44.08
C GLN A 224 51.70 -21.86 -43.55
N SER A 225 51.89 -21.89 -42.23
CA SER A 225 53.18 -22.15 -41.59
C SER A 225 53.74 -23.52 -41.97
N GLN A 226 52.92 -24.57 -41.94
CA GLN A 226 53.32 -25.91 -42.36
C GLN A 226 53.70 -25.96 -43.85
N ALA A 227 52.95 -25.27 -44.72
CA ALA A 227 53.25 -25.20 -46.14
C ALA A 227 54.57 -24.47 -46.42
N VAL A 228 54.84 -23.36 -45.71
CA VAL A 228 56.13 -22.63 -45.78
C VAL A 228 57.28 -23.49 -45.26
N LEU A 229 57.06 -24.25 -44.18
CA LEU A 229 58.08 -25.17 -43.64
C LEU A 229 58.38 -26.34 -44.57
N GLN A 230 57.40 -26.79 -45.37
CA GLN A 230 57.58 -27.87 -46.35
C GLN A 230 58.17 -27.40 -47.69
N SER A 231 57.95 -26.15 -48.09
CA SER A 231 58.44 -25.60 -49.36
C SER A 231 59.88 -25.09 -49.31
N VAL A 232 60.44 -24.92 -48.10
CA VAL A 232 61.79 -24.42 -47.90
C VAL A 232 62.67 -25.56 -47.37
N CYS A 233 63.69 -25.98 -48.13
CA CYS A 233 64.84 -26.65 -47.52
C CYS A 233 65.48 -25.63 -46.57
N PRO A 234 65.38 -25.78 -45.24
CA PRO A 234 65.64 -24.66 -44.35
C PRO A 234 67.12 -24.33 -44.43
N SER A 235 67.48 -23.13 -44.89
CA SER A 235 68.81 -22.63 -44.58
C SER A 235 68.90 -22.51 -43.07
N GLU A 236 70.06 -22.83 -42.51
CA GLU A 236 70.29 -22.81 -41.06
C GLU A 236 69.92 -21.44 -40.44
N ALA A 237 70.11 -20.37 -41.20
CA ALA A 237 69.70 -19.01 -40.87
C ALA A 237 68.18 -18.84 -40.70
N LEU A 238 67.35 -19.46 -41.55
CA LEU A 238 65.89 -19.38 -41.42
C LEU A 238 65.38 -20.17 -40.21
N GLN A 239 65.98 -21.33 -39.90
CA GLN A 239 65.65 -22.07 -38.68
C GLN A 239 66.06 -21.32 -37.41
N ASN A 240 67.20 -20.63 -37.44
CA ASN A 240 67.63 -19.79 -36.33
C ASN A 240 66.68 -18.59 -36.15
N ALA A 241 66.28 -17.92 -37.23
CA ALA A 241 65.32 -16.82 -37.19
C ALA A 241 63.93 -17.25 -36.69
N LEU A 242 63.44 -18.44 -37.10
CA LEU A 242 62.16 -18.97 -36.60
C LEU A 242 62.24 -19.36 -35.11
N ARG A 243 63.37 -19.90 -34.66
CA ARG A 243 63.62 -20.13 -33.23
C ARG A 243 63.64 -18.82 -32.44
N GLU A 244 64.30 -17.79 -32.94
CA GLU A 244 64.31 -16.44 -32.35
C GLU A 244 62.91 -15.82 -32.30
N ILE A 245 62.11 -15.91 -33.36
CA ILE A 245 60.73 -15.43 -33.35
C ILE A 245 59.93 -16.18 -32.28
N THR A 246 60.14 -17.49 -32.14
CA THR A 246 59.42 -18.31 -31.14
C THR A 246 59.81 -17.92 -29.72
N THR A 247 61.11 -17.75 -29.43
CA THR A 247 61.58 -17.29 -28.12
C THR A 247 61.11 -15.87 -27.85
N LEU A 248 61.26 -14.93 -28.79
CA LEU A 248 60.77 -13.55 -28.63
C LEU A 248 59.26 -13.49 -28.41
N THR A 249 58.48 -14.33 -29.11
CA THR A 249 57.03 -14.40 -28.90
C THR A 249 56.71 -14.90 -27.50
N HIS A 250 57.42 -15.92 -27.01
CA HIS A 250 57.25 -16.43 -25.66
C HIS A 250 57.65 -15.39 -24.59
N THR A 251 58.76 -14.68 -24.78
CA THR A 251 59.21 -13.61 -23.89
C THR A 251 58.22 -12.45 -23.88
N LEU A 252 57.70 -12.04 -25.04
CA LEU A 252 56.72 -10.96 -25.12
C LEU A 252 55.41 -11.35 -24.42
N GLU A 253 54.99 -12.60 -24.53
CA GLU A 253 53.74 -13.10 -23.95
C GLU A 253 53.85 -13.28 -22.43
N THR A 254 55.02 -13.70 -21.92
CA THR A 254 55.33 -13.74 -20.49
C THR A 254 55.38 -12.34 -19.88
N GLU A 255 56.11 -11.40 -20.50
CA GLU A 255 56.14 -9.99 -20.10
C GLU A 255 54.75 -9.35 -20.11
N ARG A 256 53.91 -9.66 -21.11
CA ARG A 256 52.53 -9.16 -21.16
C ARG A 256 51.69 -9.69 -20.00
N LEU A 257 51.88 -10.96 -19.62
CA LEU A 257 51.17 -11.58 -18.51
C LEU A 257 51.64 -10.99 -17.16
N GLU A 258 52.92 -10.71 -17.02
CA GLU A 258 53.54 -10.05 -15.86
C GLU A 258 52.96 -8.64 -15.66
N HIS A 259 52.96 -7.83 -16.73
CA HIS A 259 52.35 -6.49 -16.72
C HIS A 259 50.86 -6.55 -16.40
N GLN A 260 50.13 -7.53 -16.96
CA GLN A 260 48.70 -7.69 -16.67
C GLN A 260 48.43 -8.03 -15.20
N LYS A 261 49.32 -8.80 -14.55
CA LYS A 261 49.24 -9.07 -13.11
C LYS A 261 49.55 -7.82 -12.29
N GLN A 262 50.57 -7.05 -12.66
CA GLN A 262 50.92 -5.79 -11.98
C GLN A 262 49.81 -4.75 -12.08
N VAL A 263 49.18 -4.59 -13.26
CA VAL A 263 48.03 -3.70 -13.42
C VAL A 263 46.89 -4.13 -12.50
N LYS A 264 46.54 -5.41 -12.46
CA LYS A 264 45.51 -5.92 -11.54
C LYS A 264 45.84 -5.68 -10.07
N TYR A 265 47.11 -5.89 -9.68
CA TYR A 265 47.55 -5.64 -8.32
C TYR A 265 47.37 -4.16 -7.94
N LEU A 266 47.82 -3.24 -8.79
CA LEU A 266 47.66 -1.80 -8.58
C LEU A 266 46.18 -1.37 -8.57
N GLU A 267 45.34 -1.97 -9.41
CA GLU A 267 43.89 -1.74 -9.39
C GLU A 267 43.27 -2.18 -8.06
N THR A 268 43.65 -3.35 -7.54
CA THR A 268 43.17 -3.83 -6.23
C THR A 268 43.69 -2.97 -5.06
N GLU A 269 44.91 -2.47 -5.14
CA GLU A 269 45.49 -1.58 -4.13
C GLU A 269 44.82 -0.20 -4.15
N LEU A 270 44.53 0.32 -5.34
CA LEU A 270 43.74 1.54 -5.52
C LEU A 270 42.30 1.37 -5.01
N GLN A 271 41.70 0.19 -5.23
CA GLN A 271 40.38 -0.15 -4.68
C GLN A 271 40.38 -0.30 -3.16
N GLY A 272 41.48 -0.81 -2.59
CA GLY A 272 41.68 -0.96 -1.16
C GLY A 272 42.07 0.33 -0.44
N SER A 273 42.44 1.37 -1.19
CA SER A 273 42.94 2.64 -0.69
C SER A 273 42.00 3.29 0.33
N GLU A 274 42.61 3.78 1.41
CA GLU A 274 41.95 4.58 2.45
C GLU A 274 41.09 5.70 1.85
N MET A 275 41.55 6.31 0.75
CA MET A 275 40.85 7.41 0.08
C MET A 275 39.53 6.96 -0.56
N GLN A 276 39.46 5.78 -1.16
CA GLN A 276 38.18 5.27 -1.70
C GLN A 276 37.20 4.89 -0.59
N LYS A 277 37.70 4.35 0.51
CA LYS A 277 36.87 4.08 1.70
C LYS A 277 36.33 5.37 2.31
N GLN A 278 37.16 6.42 2.37
CA GLN A 278 36.77 7.75 2.84
C GLN A 278 35.76 8.41 1.91
N LEU A 279 35.93 8.32 0.59
CA LEU A 279 34.94 8.79 -0.39
C LEU A 279 33.60 8.08 -0.20
N ALA A 280 33.60 6.75 -0.13
CA ALA A 280 32.37 5.97 0.11
C ALA A 280 31.73 6.30 1.48
N ALA A 281 32.52 6.64 2.49
CA ALA A 281 32.01 7.10 3.79
C ALA A 281 31.39 8.49 3.71
N LEU A 282 32.02 9.42 2.99
CA LEU A 282 31.48 10.75 2.75
C LEU A 282 30.19 10.70 1.92
N GLU A 283 30.12 9.86 0.90
CA GLU A 283 28.90 9.64 0.12
C GLU A 283 27.75 9.12 0.99
N ARG A 284 28.01 8.15 1.88
CA ARG A 284 27.01 7.69 2.85
C ARG A 284 26.59 8.80 3.82
N ASN A 285 27.53 9.61 4.30
CA ASN A 285 27.21 10.73 5.19
C ASN A 285 26.35 11.78 4.49
N ILE A 286 26.61 12.09 3.22
CA ILE A 286 25.78 13.00 2.44
C ILE A 286 24.34 12.48 2.35
N LEU A 287 24.14 11.18 2.09
CA LEU A 287 22.80 10.59 2.04
C LEU A 287 22.04 10.71 3.37
N VAL A 288 22.72 10.46 4.50
CA VAL A 288 22.12 10.61 5.83
C VAL A 288 21.76 12.07 6.10
N LEU A 289 22.66 13.00 5.81
CA LEU A 289 22.40 14.43 5.97
C LEU A 289 21.26 14.94 5.07
N GLU A 290 21.11 14.40 3.86
CA GLU A 290 19.99 14.71 2.97
C GLU A 290 18.66 14.20 3.54
N GLU A 291 18.66 13.05 4.21
CA GLU A 291 17.49 12.49 4.87
C GLU A 291 17.10 13.30 6.12
N GLU A 292 18.07 13.68 6.94
CA GLU A 292 17.87 14.59 8.08
C GLU A 292 17.34 15.96 7.62
N ARG A 293 17.87 16.51 6.51
CA ARG A 293 17.38 17.74 5.91
C ARG A 293 15.91 17.59 5.48
N ARG A 294 15.55 16.46 4.88
CA ARG A 294 14.17 16.16 4.45
C ARG A 294 13.23 16.10 5.65
N GLU A 295 13.61 15.39 6.70
CA GLU A 295 12.82 15.30 7.93
C GLU A 295 12.66 16.66 8.63
N CYS A 296 13.71 17.48 8.63
CA CYS A 296 13.66 18.85 9.16
C CYS A 296 12.70 19.74 8.35
N LEU A 297 12.72 19.63 7.02
CA LEU A 297 11.80 20.35 6.14
C LEU A 297 10.35 19.92 6.36
N GLU A 298 10.08 18.62 6.53
CA GLU A 298 8.74 18.13 6.87
C GLU A 298 8.29 18.65 8.25
N LYS A 299 9.17 18.67 9.24
CA LYS A 299 8.90 19.26 10.57
C LYS A 299 8.54 20.74 10.45
N CYS A 300 9.30 21.52 9.68
CA CYS A 300 9.01 22.93 9.42
C CYS A 300 7.66 23.11 8.71
N SER A 301 7.37 22.29 7.69
CA SER A 301 6.09 22.34 6.97
C SER A 301 4.89 22.06 7.90
N ARG A 302 5.00 21.05 8.79
CA ARG A 302 3.96 20.76 9.80
C ARG A 302 3.79 21.91 10.79
N ALA A 303 4.88 22.49 11.28
CA ALA A 303 4.83 23.64 12.17
C ALA A 303 4.19 24.87 11.48
N GLU A 304 4.45 25.08 10.18
CA GLU A 304 3.79 26.13 9.40
C GLU A 304 2.29 25.89 9.23
N THR A 305 1.84 24.65 9.00
CA THR A 305 0.41 24.32 8.93
C THR A 305 -0.27 24.54 10.27
N GLU A 306 0.33 24.06 11.37
CA GLU A 306 -0.19 24.29 12.72
C GLU A 306 -0.25 25.78 13.07
N ALA A 307 0.75 26.56 12.67
CA ALA A 307 0.75 28.02 12.86
C ALA A 307 -0.35 28.71 12.02
N LYS A 308 -0.67 28.21 10.82
CA LYS A 308 -1.80 28.72 10.02
C LYS A 308 -3.14 28.39 10.67
N ASP A 309 -3.30 27.19 11.20
CA ASP A 309 -4.52 26.76 11.90
C ASP A 309 -4.75 27.53 13.20
N LEU A 310 -3.69 27.78 13.97
CA LEU A 310 -3.72 28.63 15.16
C LEU A 310 -4.03 30.10 14.82
N ARG A 311 -3.52 30.62 13.70
CA ARG A 311 -3.90 31.96 13.22
C ARG A 311 -5.36 32.01 12.81
N PHE A 312 -5.85 30.99 12.11
CA PHE A 312 -7.25 30.89 11.70
C PHE A 312 -8.18 30.89 12.92
N THR A 313 -7.90 30.03 13.91
CA THR A 313 -8.65 30.01 15.19
C THR A 313 -8.51 31.33 15.96
N GLY A 314 -7.32 31.94 15.99
CA GLY A 314 -7.10 33.28 16.55
C GLY A 314 -7.95 34.36 15.88
N THR A 315 -8.08 34.36 14.55
CA THR A 315 -8.93 35.31 13.81
C THR A 315 -10.41 35.11 14.06
N HIS A 316 -10.85 33.88 14.34
CA HIS A 316 -12.25 33.57 14.69
C HIS A 316 -12.62 33.96 16.13
N ILE A 317 -11.66 33.98 17.06
CA ILE A 317 -11.87 34.35 18.46
C ILE A 317 -11.72 35.87 18.67
N ASN A 318 -10.95 36.58 17.83
CA ASN A 318 -10.66 38.01 17.96
C ASN A 318 -11.54 39.04 17.18
N PRO A 319 -12.78 38.77 16.71
CA PRO A 319 -13.61 39.86 16.15
C PRO A 319 -14.27 40.74 17.23
N HIS A 320 -14.34 40.30 18.49
CA HIS A 320 -14.97 41.04 19.60
C HIS A 320 -14.01 41.96 20.38
N THR A 321 -12.72 41.63 20.43
CA THR A 321 -11.68 42.39 21.17
C THR A 321 -11.19 43.59 20.38
N SER A 322 -11.04 43.48 19.05
CA SER A 322 -10.65 44.61 18.17
C SER A 322 -11.70 45.73 18.13
N LYS A 323 -12.99 45.41 18.30
CA LYS A 323 -14.06 46.43 18.42
C LYS A 323 -14.07 47.15 19.77
N LYS A 324 -13.47 46.56 20.81
CA LYS A 324 -13.44 47.16 22.16
C LYS A 324 -12.22 48.06 22.40
N LEU A 325 -11.20 47.99 21.54
CA LEU A 325 -9.98 48.81 21.62
C LEU A 325 -10.03 50.10 20.78
N GLN A 326 -11.05 50.30 19.93
CA GLN A 326 -11.17 51.48 19.07
C GLN A 326 -12.10 52.58 19.62
N GLN A 327 -12.70 52.36 20.81
CA GLN A 327 -13.66 53.29 21.43
C GLN A 327 -13.07 54.13 22.58
N VAL A 328 -11.76 54.04 22.85
CA VAL A 328 -11.11 54.86 23.89
C VAL A 328 -9.88 55.52 23.27
N SER A 329 -10.09 56.62 22.55
CA SER A 329 -9.03 57.54 22.18
C SER A 329 -9.54 58.96 22.31
N ASN A 330 -9.22 59.59 23.44
CA ASN A 330 -9.07 61.04 23.55
C ASN A 330 -7.89 61.32 24.50
N PRO A 331 -7.09 62.38 24.27
CA PRO A 331 -5.73 62.46 24.80
C PRO A 331 -5.60 63.43 25.98
N VAL A 332 -4.89 63.04 27.05
CA VAL A 332 -4.22 63.95 28.02
C VAL A 332 -2.95 63.24 28.54
N PRO A 333 -1.81 63.94 28.73
CA PRO A 333 -0.49 63.32 28.96
C PRO A 333 -0.09 63.16 30.44
N THR A 334 1.02 62.42 30.66
CA THR A 334 1.88 62.20 31.86
C THR A 334 1.80 60.80 32.50
N PRO A 335 2.80 60.38 33.32
CA PRO A 335 4.17 59.89 33.02
C PRO A 335 4.31 58.35 33.29
N PRO A 336 5.46 57.68 33.00
CA PRO A 336 5.52 56.21 32.94
C PRO A 336 5.72 55.52 34.31
N PRO A 337 5.01 54.41 34.60
CA PRO A 337 5.38 53.46 35.64
C PRO A 337 6.12 52.21 35.09
N PRO A 338 6.88 51.48 35.93
CA PRO A 338 7.91 50.50 35.56
C PRO A 338 7.36 49.12 35.10
N PRO A 339 8.19 48.29 34.42
CA PRO A 339 7.76 47.00 33.87
C PRO A 339 7.56 45.90 34.95
N PRO A 340 6.57 45.00 34.81
CA PRO A 340 6.42 43.81 35.66
C PRO A 340 7.34 42.64 35.23
N PRO A 341 7.67 41.71 36.14
CA PRO A 341 8.64 40.63 35.93
C PRO A 341 8.11 39.47 35.04
N PRO A 342 9.00 38.70 34.40
CA PRO A 342 8.62 37.58 33.52
C PRO A 342 8.18 36.32 34.31
N PRO A 343 7.31 35.47 33.72
CA PRO A 343 6.85 34.22 34.33
C PRO A 343 7.91 33.09 34.26
N PRO A 344 7.83 32.09 35.16
CA PRO A 344 8.84 31.03 35.28
C PRO A 344 8.74 29.98 34.15
N PRO A 345 9.85 29.27 33.82
CA PRO A 345 9.88 28.24 32.79
C PRO A 345 9.24 26.91 33.24
N PRO A 346 8.73 26.08 32.30
CA PRO A 346 8.14 24.79 32.60
C PRO A 346 9.19 23.73 33.00
N PRO A 347 8.81 22.68 33.75
CA PRO A 347 9.75 21.69 34.28
C PRO A 347 10.31 20.79 33.18
N SER A 348 11.62 20.53 33.26
CA SER A 348 12.35 19.61 32.41
C SER A 348 11.95 18.16 32.71
N LEU A 349 11.46 17.46 31.68
CA LEU A 349 11.32 16.00 31.72
C LEU A 349 12.73 15.39 31.68
N SER A 350 13.21 14.95 32.84
CA SER A 350 14.45 14.19 32.96
C SER A 350 14.27 12.82 32.31
N VAL A 351 14.82 12.64 31.11
CA VAL A 351 14.94 11.33 30.46
C VAL A 351 16.21 10.67 31.02
N ASN A 352 16.04 9.54 31.71
CA ASN A 352 17.16 8.83 32.33
C ASN A 352 18.17 8.36 31.26
N PRO A 353 19.45 8.80 31.33
CA PRO A 353 20.46 8.49 30.31
C PRO A 353 20.80 7.00 30.21
N LEU A 354 20.50 6.23 31.26
CA LEU A 354 20.68 4.78 31.29
C LEU A 354 19.70 4.04 30.35
N SER A 355 18.50 4.58 30.13
CA SER A 355 17.50 3.98 29.24
C SER A 355 17.92 4.05 27.77
N ILE A 356 18.50 5.19 27.37
CA ILE A 356 19.02 5.39 26.01
C ILE A 356 20.23 4.48 25.75
N CYS A 357 21.09 4.30 26.75
CA CYS A 357 22.26 3.44 26.63
C CYS A 357 21.87 1.96 26.40
N VAL A 358 20.89 1.44 27.15
CA VAL A 358 20.43 0.04 27.00
C VAL A 358 19.74 -0.17 25.64
N CYS A 359 18.95 0.79 25.15
CA CYS A 359 18.37 0.73 23.81
C CYS A 359 19.43 0.69 22.71
N VAL A 360 20.47 1.53 22.78
CA VAL A 360 21.55 1.53 21.79
C VAL A 360 22.36 0.23 21.85
N CYS A 361 22.62 -0.30 23.04
CA CYS A 361 23.32 -1.58 23.19
C CYS A 361 22.53 -2.75 22.57
N VAL A 362 21.23 -2.85 22.82
CA VAL A 362 20.39 -3.92 22.23
C VAL A 362 20.29 -3.77 20.72
N CYS A 363 20.16 -2.55 20.19
CA CYS A 363 20.14 -2.30 18.75
C CYS A 363 21.46 -2.71 18.08
N VAL A 364 22.62 -2.39 18.66
CA VAL A 364 23.92 -2.79 18.11
C VAL A 364 24.12 -4.31 18.18
N CYS A 365 23.70 -4.96 19.27
CA CYS A 365 23.76 -6.41 19.40
C CYS A 365 22.92 -7.13 18.34
N VAL A 366 21.69 -6.68 18.06
CA VAL A 366 20.84 -7.27 17.02
C VAL A 366 21.42 -7.02 15.63
N CYS A 367 21.96 -5.82 15.36
CA CYS A 367 22.60 -5.51 14.08
C CYS A 367 23.82 -6.40 13.82
N VAL A 368 24.70 -6.60 14.82
CA VAL A 368 25.88 -7.47 14.68
C VAL A 368 25.47 -8.93 14.47
N CYS A 369 24.46 -9.41 15.20
CA CYS A 369 23.93 -10.77 15.03
C CYS A 369 23.38 -11.00 13.61
N VAL A 370 22.60 -10.06 13.06
CA VAL A 370 22.07 -10.17 11.70
C VAL A 370 23.19 -10.08 10.66
N CYS A 371 24.18 -9.19 10.85
CA CYS A 371 25.34 -9.10 9.95
C CYS A 371 26.16 -10.38 9.93
N VAL A 372 26.45 -11.00 11.08
CA VAL A 372 27.19 -12.27 11.14
C VAL A 372 26.38 -13.41 10.53
N CYS A 373 25.07 -13.47 10.76
CA CYS A 373 24.19 -14.46 10.14
C CYS A 373 24.16 -14.33 8.61
N VAL A 374 24.09 -13.12 8.06
CA VAL A 374 24.12 -12.89 6.61
C VAL A 374 25.50 -13.20 6.03
N CYS A 375 26.59 -12.86 6.71
CA CYS A 375 27.95 -13.19 6.29
C CYS A 375 28.18 -14.71 6.25
N VAL A 376 27.74 -15.47 7.25
CA VAL A 376 27.87 -16.94 7.27
C VAL A 376 26.98 -17.58 6.20
N CYS A 377 25.79 -17.04 5.93
CA CYS A 377 24.91 -17.53 4.87
C CYS A 377 25.47 -17.27 3.46
N VAL A 378 26.19 -16.16 3.23
CA VAL A 378 26.83 -15.86 1.93
C VAL A 378 28.14 -16.63 1.75
N CYS A 379 28.88 -16.94 2.82
CA CYS A 379 30.11 -17.72 2.76
C CYS A 379 29.89 -19.24 2.57
N LEU A 380 28.69 -19.76 2.82
CA LEU A 380 28.36 -21.19 2.68
C LEU A 380 27.65 -21.54 1.35
N VAL A 381 27.32 -20.56 0.52
CA VAL A 381 26.89 -20.84 -0.87
C VAL A 381 28.17 -20.97 -1.69
N PRO A 382 28.59 -22.18 -2.11
CA PRO A 382 29.71 -22.31 -3.03
C PRO A 382 29.40 -21.48 -4.26
N ASP A 383 30.36 -20.63 -4.66
CA ASP A 383 30.23 -19.72 -5.79
C ASP A 383 29.92 -20.54 -7.06
N VAL A 384 28.62 -20.63 -7.37
CA VAL A 384 28.06 -21.38 -8.52
C VAL A 384 28.72 -20.92 -9.82
N ARG A 385 29.19 -19.67 -9.85
CA ARG A 385 29.93 -19.08 -10.97
C ARG A 385 31.33 -19.66 -11.08
N GLN A 386 32.08 -19.81 -9.98
CA GLN A 386 33.37 -20.50 -9.98
C GLN A 386 33.25 -21.99 -10.27
N GLN A 387 32.21 -22.66 -9.75
CA GLN A 387 31.97 -24.08 -10.03
C GLN A 387 31.62 -24.31 -11.51
N ALA A 388 30.79 -23.47 -12.11
CA ALA A 388 30.46 -23.51 -13.54
C ALA A 388 31.68 -23.21 -14.44
N VAL A 389 32.53 -22.25 -14.05
CA VAL A 389 33.76 -21.94 -14.80
C VAL A 389 34.78 -23.08 -14.71
N THR A 390 34.89 -23.73 -13.54
CA THR A 390 35.79 -24.88 -13.34
C THR A 390 35.31 -26.08 -14.16
N GLU A 391 34.02 -26.38 -14.15
CA GLU A 391 33.42 -27.46 -14.93
C GLU A 391 33.55 -27.20 -16.45
N MET A 392 33.35 -25.95 -16.89
CA MET A 392 33.54 -25.56 -18.29
C MET A 392 35.00 -25.73 -18.73
N MET A 393 35.96 -25.32 -17.91
CA MET A 393 37.40 -25.51 -18.18
C MET A 393 37.78 -26.99 -18.23
N GLU A 394 37.18 -27.83 -17.39
CA GLU A 394 37.44 -29.27 -17.36
C GLU A 394 36.88 -30.00 -18.59
N ARG A 395 35.71 -29.56 -19.09
CA ARG A 395 35.12 -30.05 -20.36
C ARG A 395 35.95 -29.66 -21.58
N ILE A 396 36.58 -28.48 -21.57
CA ILE A 396 37.52 -28.05 -22.61
C ILE A 396 38.80 -28.90 -22.56
N LYS A 397 39.33 -29.17 -21.36
CA LYS A 397 40.55 -29.96 -21.16
C LYS A 397 40.39 -31.45 -21.54
N LYS A 398 39.19 -32.01 -21.38
CA LYS A 398 38.86 -33.41 -21.76
C LYS A 398 38.57 -33.60 -23.25
N GLY A 399 38.44 -32.50 -24.01
CA GLY A 399 38.19 -32.53 -25.46
C GLY A 399 36.76 -32.93 -25.81
N ILE A 400 36.11 -32.14 -26.67
CA ILE A 400 34.76 -32.43 -27.15
C ILE A 400 34.89 -33.38 -28.35
N GLN A 401 34.46 -34.63 -28.20
CA GLN A 401 34.33 -35.57 -29.32
C GLN A 401 33.16 -35.15 -30.21
N LEU A 402 33.46 -34.37 -31.24
CA LEU A 402 32.51 -34.11 -32.33
C LEU A 402 32.44 -35.36 -33.22
N ARG A 403 31.25 -35.96 -33.31
CA ARG A 403 30.99 -37.10 -34.19
C ARG A 403 31.17 -36.66 -35.66
N PRO A 404 31.89 -37.40 -36.51
CA PRO A 404 32.02 -37.06 -37.92
C PRO A 404 30.67 -37.15 -38.64
N VAL A 405 30.35 -36.15 -39.45
CA VAL A 405 29.17 -36.14 -40.32
C VAL A 405 29.54 -36.77 -41.66
N GLY A 406 28.88 -37.87 -42.00
CA GLY A 406 28.81 -38.39 -43.36
C GLY A 406 28.61 -39.90 -43.45
N GLN A 407 27.37 -40.33 -43.65
CA GLN A 407 26.92 -41.20 -44.75
C GLN A 407 25.57 -41.88 -44.43
N THR A 408 24.73 -41.91 -45.46
CA THR A 408 23.35 -42.37 -45.54
C THR A 408 23.18 -43.86 -45.24
N GLY A 409 22.16 -44.21 -44.47
CA GLY A 409 21.67 -45.58 -44.32
C GLY A 409 20.35 -45.62 -43.53
N ASN A 410 19.27 -45.95 -44.22
CA ASN A 410 17.94 -46.15 -43.65
C ASN A 410 17.95 -47.08 -42.43
N ARG A 411 17.43 -46.64 -41.28
CA ARG A 411 16.42 -47.36 -40.48
C ARG A 411 15.96 -46.62 -39.21
N THR A 412 14.63 -46.50 -39.13
CA THR A 412 13.75 -46.49 -37.95
C THR A 412 14.01 -45.50 -36.79
N LYS A 413 13.11 -44.51 -36.70
CA LYS A 413 12.91 -43.57 -35.59
C LYS A 413 12.64 -44.29 -34.25
N PRO A 414 13.15 -43.74 -33.14
CA PRO A 414 12.31 -43.47 -31.97
C PRO A 414 12.19 -41.96 -31.74
N ALA A 415 11.01 -41.56 -31.28
CA ALA A 415 10.57 -40.18 -31.12
C ALA A 415 11.51 -39.33 -30.26
N GLN A 416 11.91 -38.18 -30.79
CA GLN A 416 12.48 -37.07 -30.03
C GLN A 416 11.40 -36.51 -29.11
N LYS A 417 11.66 -36.50 -27.79
CA LYS A 417 10.97 -35.59 -26.88
C LYS A 417 11.42 -34.15 -27.21
N PRO A 418 10.49 -33.18 -27.34
CA PRO A 418 10.86 -31.78 -27.44
C PRO A 418 11.51 -31.31 -26.12
N PRO A 419 12.28 -30.20 -26.13
CA PRO A 419 12.92 -29.65 -24.93
C PRO A 419 11.85 -29.31 -23.89
N PRO A 420 12.18 -29.28 -22.59
CA PRO A 420 11.20 -28.95 -21.57
C PRO A 420 10.73 -27.52 -21.86
N GLU A 421 9.46 -27.39 -22.27
CA GLU A 421 8.77 -26.12 -22.23
C GLU A 421 8.94 -25.59 -20.81
N SER A 422 9.47 -24.39 -20.75
CA SER A 422 9.92 -23.72 -19.55
C SER A 422 8.82 -23.79 -18.50
N ALA A 423 9.15 -24.21 -17.28
CA ALA A 423 8.26 -24.09 -16.10
C ALA A 423 7.69 -22.65 -15.95
N ILE A 424 8.34 -21.67 -16.59
CA ILE A 424 7.93 -20.27 -16.74
C ILE A 424 6.67 -20.09 -17.61
N GLN A 425 6.46 -20.92 -18.64
CA GLN A 425 5.28 -20.90 -19.49
C GLN A 425 4.07 -21.50 -18.75
N GLU A 426 4.29 -22.55 -17.95
CA GLU A 426 3.28 -23.14 -17.06
C GLU A 426 2.86 -22.16 -15.96
N LEU A 427 3.81 -21.47 -15.32
CA LEU A 427 3.52 -20.46 -14.30
C LEU A 427 2.79 -19.23 -14.87
N ARG A 428 3.11 -18.80 -16.10
CA ARG A 428 2.32 -17.77 -16.83
C ARG A 428 0.91 -18.27 -17.18
N GLY A 429 0.76 -19.55 -17.51
CA GLY A 429 -0.55 -20.18 -17.72
C GLY A 429 -1.40 -20.19 -16.44
N ILE A 430 -0.79 -20.53 -15.31
CA ILE A 430 -1.46 -20.54 -14.01
C ILE A 430 -1.87 -19.12 -13.59
N LEU A 431 -1.00 -18.11 -13.73
CA LEU A 431 -1.32 -16.72 -13.39
C LEU A 431 -2.36 -16.07 -14.31
N SER A 432 -2.45 -16.51 -15.57
CA SER A 432 -3.48 -16.04 -16.51
C SER A 432 -4.84 -16.70 -16.28
N SER A 433 -4.88 -17.92 -15.74
CA SER A 433 -6.12 -18.62 -15.38
C SER A 433 -6.86 -18.01 -14.18
N VAL A 434 -6.16 -17.29 -13.29
CA VAL A 434 -6.75 -16.62 -12.12
C VAL A 434 -7.52 -15.34 -12.48
N LYS A 435 -7.37 -14.83 -13.72
CA LYS A 435 -7.91 -13.53 -14.14
C LYS A 435 -9.21 -13.56 -14.94
N ARG A 436 -9.90 -14.70 -15.06
CA ARG A 436 -11.25 -14.76 -15.67
C ARG A 436 -12.21 -15.63 -14.87
N PRO A 437 -13.40 -15.14 -14.52
CA PRO A 437 -14.47 -15.99 -14.03
C PRO A 437 -15.13 -16.68 -15.24
N SER A 438 -15.01 -18.00 -15.33
CA SER A 438 -15.77 -18.81 -16.29
C SER A 438 -16.57 -19.87 -15.53
N PRO A 439 -17.86 -20.07 -15.86
CA PRO A 439 -18.75 -20.99 -15.16
C PRO A 439 -18.52 -22.42 -15.65
N CYS A 440 -18.54 -23.42 -14.75
CA CYS A 440 -18.67 -24.80 -15.18
C CYS A 440 -19.45 -25.64 -14.15
N SER A 441 -20.49 -26.29 -14.67
CA SER A 441 -21.44 -27.16 -13.98
C SER A 441 -20.90 -28.59 -13.88
N SER A 442 -20.90 -29.15 -12.64
CA SER A 442 -21.21 -30.53 -12.16
C SER A 442 -20.67 -31.81 -12.88
N PRO A 443 -20.64 -33.04 -12.29
CA PRO A 443 -21.37 -33.55 -11.09
C PRO A 443 -20.64 -34.53 -10.11
N GLY A 444 -21.17 -34.63 -8.86
CA GLY A 444 -21.19 -35.77 -7.88
C GLY A 444 -19.89 -36.53 -7.52
N ARG A 445 -19.52 -36.85 -6.26
CA ARG A 445 -20.22 -37.41 -5.07
C ARG A 445 -19.23 -37.39 -3.84
N PRO A 446 -19.53 -37.86 -2.59
CA PRO A 446 -19.25 -37.09 -1.35
C PRO A 446 -18.38 -37.81 -0.28
N SER A 447 -17.88 -37.03 0.70
CA SER A 447 -17.50 -37.34 2.11
C SER A 447 -16.29 -36.45 2.49
N SER A 448 -16.15 -35.76 3.64
CA SER A 448 -16.78 -35.74 4.97
C SER A 448 -16.61 -34.31 5.57
N PRO A 449 -17.24 -33.96 6.72
CA PRO A 449 -17.43 -32.56 7.12
C PRO A 449 -16.33 -32.04 8.06
N GLU A 450 -15.61 -31.00 7.62
CA GLU A 450 -14.87 -30.08 8.51
C GLU A 450 -15.72 -28.82 8.77
N PRO A 451 -15.52 -28.14 9.93
CA PRO A 451 -16.45 -27.14 10.41
C PRO A 451 -16.40 -25.88 9.54
N VAL A 452 -17.50 -25.62 8.83
CA VAL A 452 -17.69 -24.41 8.04
C VAL A 452 -17.63 -23.18 8.96
N SER A 453 -16.58 -22.38 8.80
CA SER A 453 -16.38 -21.12 9.53
C SER A 453 -17.61 -20.23 9.41
N GLU A 454 -18.00 -19.61 10.52
CA GLU A 454 -19.18 -18.77 10.70
C GLU A 454 -19.34 -17.69 9.61
N LEU A 455 -18.22 -17.16 9.13
CA LEU A 455 -18.13 -16.24 8.00
C LEU A 455 -18.75 -16.79 6.70
N GLN A 456 -18.51 -18.06 6.37
CA GLN A 456 -19.05 -18.70 5.17
C GLN A 456 -20.57 -18.91 5.27
N ARG A 457 -21.08 -19.16 6.49
CA ARG A 457 -22.51 -19.30 6.77
C ARG A 457 -23.24 -17.95 6.63
N VAL A 458 -22.62 -16.86 7.08
CA VAL A 458 -23.16 -15.49 6.93
C VAL A 458 -23.13 -15.04 5.46
N LEU A 459 -22.05 -15.32 4.73
CA LEU A 459 -21.94 -14.97 3.31
C LEU A 459 -22.93 -15.75 2.43
N GLN A 460 -23.21 -17.02 2.73
CA GLN A 460 -24.27 -17.77 2.03
C GLN A 460 -25.67 -17.25 2.34
N LYS A 461 -25.96 -16.85 3.59
CA LYS A 461 -27.23 -16.19 3.95
C LYS A 461 -27.46 -14.90 3.17
N ARG A 462 -26.43 -14.06 3.01
CA ARG A 462 -26.54 -12.81 2.24
C ARG A 462 -26.65 -13.05 0.73
N ARG A 463 -26.03 -14.11 0.19
CA ARG A 463 -26.19 -14.51 -1.22
C ARG A 463 -27.62 -14.96 -1.52
N GLY A 464 -28.21 -15.80 -0.65
CA GLY A 464 -29.59 -16.24 -0.80
C GLY A 464 -30.60 -15.09 -0.72
N ALA A 465 -30.37 -14.13 0.19
CA ALA A 465 -31.24 -12.95 0.32
C ALA A 465 -31.19 -12.01 -0.90
N ALA A 466 -30.02 -11.89 -1.55
CA ALA A 466 -29.85 -11.09 -2.77
C ALA A 466 -30.52 -11.75 -3.99
N GLU A 467 -30.45 -13.08 -4.10
CA GLU A 467 -31.10 -13.84 -5.18
C GLU A 467 -32.64 -13.82 -5.05
N THR A 468 -33.17 -13.84 -3.82
CA THR A 468 -34.62 -13.69 -3.58
C THR A 468 -35.13 -12.28 -3.90
N ALA A 469 -34.34 -11.23 -3.61
CA ALA A 469 -34.72 -9.85 -3.93
C ALA A 469 -34.76 -9.61 -5.45
N HIS A 470 -33.80 -10.20 -6.19
CA HIS A 470 -33.74 -10.05 -7.64
C HIS A 470 -34.89 -10.77 -8.37
N ASN A 471 -35.32 -11.93 -7.86
CA ASN A 471 -36.47 -12.65 -8.42
C ASN A 471 -37.81 -11.99 -8.09
N SER A 472 -37.93 -11.29 -6.95
CA SER A 472 -39.15 -10.52 -6.62
C SER A 472 -39.29 -9.26 -7.49
N GLU A 473 -38.19 -8.58 -7.83
CA GLU A 473 -38.24 -7.40 -8.72
C GLU A 473 -38.61 -7.74 -10.17
N LEU A 474 -38.13 -8.88 -10.68
CA LEU A 474 -38.50 -9.38 -12.02
C LEU A 474 -39.98 -9.74 -12.12
N HIS A 475 -40.55 -10.33 -11.06
CA HIS A 475 -41.97 -10.73 -11.05
C HIS A 475 -42.94 -9.53 -10.98
N THR A 476 -42.51 -8.41 -10.40
CA THR A 476 -43.28 -7.15 -10.40
C THR A 476 -43.26 -6.41 -11.74
N LEU A 477 -42.24 -6.62 -12.58
CA LEU A 477 -42.15 -5.99 -13.91
C LEU A 477 -43.00 -6.73 -14.96
N GLU A 478 -43.16 -8.05 -14.85
CA GLU A 478 -44.00 -8.82 -15.78
C GLU A 478 -45.52 -8.60 -15.58
N LEU A 479 -45.97 -8.24 -14.38
CA LEU A 479 -47.38 -7.94 -14.08
C LEU A 479 -47.85 -6.56 -14.56
N HIS A 480 -46.93 -5.69 -15.00
CA HIS A 480 -47.26 -4.36 -15.51
C HIS A 480 -47.32 -4.29 -17.05
N THR A 481 -47.15 -5.42 -17.74
CA THR A 481 -47.11 -5.51 -19.22
C THR A 481 -48.09 -6.51 -19.84
N LEU A 482 -49.06 -6.98 -19.05
CA LEU A 482 -50.30 -7.65 -19.47
C LEU A 482 -51.48 -6.83 -18.96
#